data_AF-A0A7J5X801-F1
#
_entry.id   AF-A0A7J5X801-F1
#
_cell.length_a   1.000
_cell.length_b   1.000
_cell.length_c   1.000
_cell.angle_alpha   90.00
_cell.angle_beta   90.00
_cell.angle_gamma   90.00
#
_symmetry.space_group_name_H-M   'P 1'
#
loop_
_entity.id
_entity.type
_entity.pdbx_description
1 polymer ?
#
loop_
_entity_poly.entity_id
_entity_poly.type
_entity_poly.pdbx_seq_one_letter_code
_entity_poly.pdbx_strand_id
1 'polypeptide(L)'
;VILTNAAHKYVSVGVFPNDISDHCTIACVRSTKLPKAKGLIVLRRCFKHFSEQAFLHDLAEVKWHFIANKCSALIKKSKADYYLSLTTDCFNDHSKFWKTIKSLQNKKVSSFPQKLKVSDSFISDSDGMSNAFNAHFKKAGHNFDEQSHDSLNGRTHSH
;
A
#
# COMPACT_ATOMS: atom_id res chain seq x y z
N VAL A 1 -7.63 -27.17 -4.09
CA VAL A 1 -8.80 -28.04 -4.37
C VAL A 1 -9.91 -27.18 -4.97
N ILE A 2 -10.53 -27.61 -6.07
CA ILE A 2 -11.68 -26.91 -6.68
C ILE A 2 -12.96 -27.69 -6.32
N LEU A 3 -13.85 -27.08 -5.55
CA LEU A 3 -15.16 -27.65 -5.19
C LEU A 3 -16.25 -26.98 -6.04
N THR A 4 -17.14 -27.75 -6.65
CA THR A 4 -18.21 -27.21 -7.50
C THR A 4 -19.49 -28.04 -7.43
N ASN A 5 -20.63 -27.35 -7.54
CA ASN A 5 -21.96 -27.96 -7.61
C ASN A 5 -22.41 -28.26 -9.06
N ALA A 6 -21.60 -27.95 -10.07
CA ALA A 6 -21.94 -28.11 -11.48
C ALA A 6 -20.75 -28.62 -12.30
N ALA A 7 -20.20 -29.79 -11.92
CA ALA A 7 -19.01 -30.39 -12.51
C ALA A 7 -19.07 -30.53 -14.05
N HIS A 8 -20.25 -30.86 -14.60
CA HIS A 8 -20.47 -31.01 -16.05
C HIS A 8 -20.22 -29.72 -16.87
N LYS A 9 -20.10 -28.55 -16.23
CA LYS A 9 -19.79 -27.28 -16.90
C LYS A 9 -18.29 -26.98 -16.99
N TYR A 10 -17.44 -27.80 -16.36
CA TYR A 10 -16.00 -27.62 -16.36
C TYR A 10 -15.36 -28.55 -17.38
N VAL A 11 -14.56 -27.99 -18.27
CA VAL A 11 -13.99 -28.67 -19.44
C VAL A 11 -12.56 -29.12 -19.16
N SER A 12 -11.82 -28.36 -18.36
CA SER A 12 -10.41 -28.66 -18.06
C SER A 12 -9.97 -27.98 -16.77
N VAL A 13 -8.93 -28.53 -16.13
CA VAL A 13 -8.27 -28.00 -14.94
C VAL A 13 -6.76 -28.07 -15.16
N GLY A 14 -6.02 -27.05 -14.72
CA GLY A 14 -4.57 -27.00 -14.82
C GLY A 14 -3.94 -26.38 -13.58
N VAL A 15 -2.72 -26.81 -13.28
CA VAL A 15 -1.89 -26.25 -12.21
C VAL A 15 -0.67 -25.61 -12.85
N PHE A 16 -0.44 -24.34 -12.54
CA PHE A 16 0.61 -23.51 -13.09
C PHE A 16 1.60 -23.19 -11.95
N PRO A 17 2.83 -23.73 -12.00
CA PRO A 17 3.87 -23.28 -11.10
C PRO A 17 4.18 -21.81 -11.43
N ASN A 18 4.28 -20.98 -10.41
CA ASN A 18 4.58 -19.57 -10.55
C ASN A 18 5.60 -19.18 -9.48
N ASP A 19 6.67 -18.49 -9.87
CA ASP A 19 7.81 -18.22 -8.99
C ASP A 19 7.58 -17.01 -8.06
N ILE A 20 6.41 -16.38 -8.13
CA ILE A 20 6.07 -15.19 -7.32
C ILE A 20 5.33 -15.52 -6.02
N SER A 21 4.89 -16.78 -5.83
CA SER A 21 4.17 -17.23 -4.64
C SER A 21 4.63 -18.64 -4.29
N ASP A 22 4.63 -18.95 -3.01
CA ASP A 22 4.76 -20.28 -2.43
C ASP A 22 3.60 -21.24 -2.78
N HIS A 23 2.60 -20.78 -3.55
CA HIS A 23 1.48 -21.57 -4.01
C HIS A 23 1.36 -21.59 -5.55
N CYS A 24 1.18 -22.79 -6.11
CA CYS A 24 0.89 -22.95 -7.54
C CYS A 24 -0.50 -22.37 -7.87
N THR A 25 -0.59 -21.65 -8.97
CA THR A 25 -1.86 -21.11 -9.46
C THR A 25 -2.69 -22.25 -10.06
N ILE A 26 -3.92 -22.44 -9.58
CA ILE A 26 -4.83 -23.45 -10.13
C ILE A 26 -5.86 -22.74 -11.00
N ALA A 27 -6.00 -23.15 -12.26
CA ALA A 27 -7.03 -22.65 -13.17
C ALA A 27 -7.99 -23.76 -13.61
N CYS A 28 -9.22 -23.38 -13.95
CA CYS A 28 -10.18 -24.27 -14.58
C CYS A 28 -10.92 -23.55 -15.71
N VAL A 29 -11.24 -24.29 -16.77
CA VAL A 29 -12.01 -23.81 -17.91
C VAL A 29 -13.46 -24.21 -17.71
N ARG A 30 -14.36 -23.23 -17.71
CA ARG A 30 -15.81 -23.46 -17.57
C ARG A 30 -16.55 -23.05 -18.84
N SER A 31 -17.31 -23.96 -19.41
CA SER A 31 -18.22 -23.66 -20.51
C SER A 31 -19.44 -22.90 -19.98
N THR A 32 -19.56 -21.63 -20.38
CA THR A 32 -20.67 -20.76 -19.99
C THR A 32 -21.19 -19.96 -21.18
N LYS A 33 -22.51 -19.83 -21.29
CA LYS A 33 -23.17 -18.89 -22.21
C LYS A 33 -23.28 -17.54 -21.48
N LEU A 34 -22.20 -16.79 -21.41
CA LEU A 34 -22.21 -15.45 -20.84
C LEU A 34 -22.74 -14.45 -21.88
N PRO A 35 -23.73 -13.59 -21.55
CA PRO A 35 -24.09 -12.50 -22.43
C PRO A 35 -22.85 -11.62 -22.64
N LYS A 36 -22.54 -11.27 -23.90
CA LYS A 36 -21.39 -10.42 -24.22
C LYS A 36 -21.55 -9.11 -23.45
N ALA A 37 -20.60 -8.82 -22.56
CA ALA A 37 -20.53 -7.52 -21.90
C ALA A 37 -20.43 -6.43 -22.99
N LYS A 38 -21.08 -5.28 -22.75
CA LYS A 38 -20.93 -4.11 -23.63
C LYS A 38 -19.43 -3.79 -23.75
N GLY A 39 -18.97 -3.49 -24.96
CA GLY A 39 -17.56 -3.21 -25.20
C GLY A 39 -17.05 -2.10 -24.28
N LEU A 40 -16.01 -2.40 -23.50
CA LEU A 40 -15.33 -1.42 -22.67
C LEU A 40 -14.14 -0.86 -23.47
N ILE A 41 -14.15 0.44 -23.73
CA ILE A 41 -12.99 1.13 -24.27
C ILE A 41 -11.98 1.29 -23.13
N VAL A 42 -10.94 0.46 -23.13
CA VAL A 42 -9.83 0.57 -22.19
C VAL A 42 -8.76 1.47 -22.82
N LEU A 43 -8.71 2.73 -22.40
CA LEU A 43 -7.61 3.63 -22.75
C LEU A 43 -6.35 3.18 -22.01
N ARG A 44 -5.34 2.72 -22.78
CA ARG A 44 -4.01 2.40 -22.26
C ARG A 44 -3.04 3.50 -22.64
N ARG A 45 -2.19 3.91 -21.70
CA ARG A 45 -1.06 4.81 -21.98
C ARG A 45 -0.03 4.04 -22.80
N CYS A 46 0.35 4.57 -23.97
CA CYS A 46 1.37 3.99 -24.85
C CYS A 46 2.62 4.87 -24.82
N PHE A 47 3.74 4.33 -24.35
CA PHE A 47 5.02 5.07 -24.26
C PHE A 47 5.87 5.00 -25.54
N LYS A 48 5.36 4.41 -26.63
CA LYS A 48 6.12 4.24 -27.87
C LYS A 48 6.56 5.56 -28.52
N HIS A 49 5.83 6.64 -28.26
CA HIS A 49 6.15 8.00 -28.73
C HIS A 49 6.21 8.97 -27.55
N PHE A 50 6.75 8.53 -26.41
CA PHE A 50 6.91 9.40 -25.26
C PHE A 50 7.87 10.54 -25.58
N SER A 51 7.37 11.77 -25.54
CA SER A 51 8.17 12.98 -25.60
C SER A 51 8.28 13.55 -24.19
N GLU A 52 9.50 13.55 -23.65
CA GLU A 52 9.78 14.07 -22.32
C GLU A 52 9.47 15.55 -22.22
N GLN A 53 9.83 16.33 -23.24
CA GLN A 53 9.62 17.79 -23.27
C GLN A 53 8.13 18.14 -23.31
N ALA A 54 7.32 17.42 -24.10
CA ALA A 54 5.87 17.59 -24.10
C ALA A 54 5.26 17.26 -22.73
N PHE A 55 5.72 16.17 -22.10
CA PHE A 55 5.27 15.78 -20.78
C PHE A 55 5.63 16.82 -19.70
N LEU A 56 6.84 17.37 -19.73
CA LEU A 56 7.28 18.41 -18.79
C LEU A 56 6.49 19.72 -18.98
N HIS A 57 6.20 20.09 -20.23
CA HIS A 57 5.35 21.23 -20.56
C HIS A 57 3.94 21.05 -19.99
N ASP A 58 3.31 19.89 -20.24
CA ASP A 58 2.00 19.56 -19.70
C ASP A 58 2.01 19.63 -18.16
N LEU A 59 3.05 19.08 -17.52
CA LEU A 59 3.19 19.08 -16.07
C LEU A 59 3.32 20.50 -15.47
N ALA A 60 3.98 21.40 -16.20
CA ALA A 60 4.14 22.80 -15.81
C ALA A 60 2.83 23.60 -15.92
N GLU A 61 1.99 23.28 -16.91
CA GLU A 61 0.69 23.93 -17.09
C GLU A 61 -0.41 23.43 -16.13
N VAL A 62 -0.19 22.27 -15.51
CA VAL A 62 -1.16 21.70 -14.56
C VAL A 62 -1.37 22.63 -13.36
N LYS A 63 -2.64 23.01 -13.14
CA LYS A 63 -3.08 23.76 -11.96
C LYS A 63 -3.18 22.84 -10.73
N TRP A 64 -2.03 22.55 -10.11
CA TRP A 64 -1.93 21.63 -8.96
C TRP A 64 -2.86 21.96 -7.80
N HIS A 65 -3.05 23.24 -7.49
CA HIS A 65 -3.94 23.70 -6.43
C HIS A 65 -5.40 23.28 -6.69
N PHE A 66 -5.87 23.32 -7.94
CA PHE A 66 -7.22 22.90 -8.29
C PHE A 66 -7.40 21.40 -8.10
N ILE A 67 -6.40 20.60 -8.49
CA ILE A 67 -6.40 19.15 -8.27
C ILE A 67 -6.42 18.84 -6.77
N ALA A 68 -5.53 19.46 -5.99
CA ALA A 68 -5.45 19.26 -4.55
C ALA A 68 -6.76 19.64 -3.83
N ASN A 69 -7.35 20.77 -4.22
CA ASN A 69 -8.64 21.22 -3.68
C ASN A 69 -9.77 20.26 -4.06
N LYS A 70 -9.81 19.80 -5.31
CA LYS A 70 -10.81 18.83 -5.78
C LYS A 70 -10.68 17.50 -5.04
N CYS A 71 -9.47 16.97 -4.90
CA CYS A 71 -9.19 15.77 -4.12
C CYS A 71 -9.64 15.95 -2.66
N SER A 72 -9.29 17.07 -2.04
CA SER A 72 -9.70 17.38 -0.66
C SER A 72 -11.23 17.48 -0.53
N ALA A 73 -11.90 18.11 -1.49
CA ALA A 73 -13.36 18.21 -1.52
C ALA A 73 -14.01 16.83 -1.69
N LEU A 74 -13.49 15.99 -2.57
CA LEU A 74 -13.96 14.62 -2.76
C LEU A 74 -13.77 13.78 -1.50
N ILE A 75 -12.61 13.86 -0.83
CA ILE A 75 -12.37 13.17 0.44
C ILE A 75 -13.36 13.63 1.51
N LYS A 76 -13.55 14.95 1.66
CA LYS A 76 -14.52 15.51 2.62
C LYS A 76 -15.93 15.02 2.32
N LYS A 77 -16.34 15.03 1.05
CA LYS A 77 -17.64 14.53 0.61
C LYS A 77 -17.80 13.04 0.92
N SER A 78 -16.85 12.19 0.50
CA SER A 78 -16.92 10.74 0.76
C SER A 78 -16.98 10.41 2.26
N LYS A 79 -16.24 11.17 3.10
CA LYS A 79 -16.34 11.03 4.55
C LYS A 79 -17.73 11.42 5.06
N ALA A 80 -18.25 12.56 4.61
CA ALA A 80 -19.59 13.01 4.99
C ALA A 80 -20.67 11.99 4.60
N ASP A 81 -20.62 11.50 3.36
CA ASP A 81 -21.56 10.49 2.85
C ASP A 81 -21.49 9.18 3.66
N TYR A 82 -20.28 8.71 3.98
CA TYR A 82 -20.07 7.52 4.82
C TYR A 82 -20.62 7.68 6.24
N TYR A 83 -20.34 8.80 6.90
CA TYR A 83 -20.83 9.00 8.27
C TYR A 83 -22.33 9.30 8.30
N LEU A 84 -22.86 9.95 7.26
CA LEU A 84 -24.30 10.10 7.10
C LEU A 84 -24.97 8.72 7.06
N SER A 85 -24.52 7.82 6.18
CA SER A 85 -25.10 6.47 6.10
C SER A 85 -24.99 5.72 7.43
N LEU A 86 -23.82 5.76 8.07
CA LEU A 86 -23.60 5.09 9.35
C LEU A 86 -24.50 5.62 10.47
N THR A 87 -24.76 6.94 10.50
CA THR A 87 -25.67 7.54 11.48
C THR A 87 -27.14 7.25 11.19
N THR A 88 -27.55 7.21 9.92
CA THR A 88 -28.89 6.81 9.50
C THR A 88 -29.20 5.37 9.93
N ASP A 89 -28.26 4.45 9.73
CA ASP A 89 -28.41 3.04 10.09
C ASP A 89 -28.45 2.80 11.61
N CYS A 90 -27.87 3.72 12.40
CA CYS A 90 -27.86 3.65 13.86
C CYS A 90 -28.94 4.51 14.54
N PHE A 91 -29.81 5.20 13.78
CA PHE A 91 -30.76 6.17 14.33
C PHE A 91 -31.72 5.56 15.36
N ASN A 92 -32.09 4.29 15.18
CA ASN A 92 -33.01 3.57 16.09
C ASN A 92 -32.28 2.82 17.23
N ASP A 93 -30.95 2.94 17.34
CA ASP A 93 -30.12 2.30 18.37
C ASP A 93 -29.17 3.32 19.00
N HIS A 94 -29.64 3.93 20.09
CA HIS A 94 -28.91 5.00 20.78
C HIS A 94 -27.50 4.57 21.23
N SER A 95 -27.33 3.30 21.60
CA SER A 95 -26.02 2.77 22.03
C SER A 95 -25.04 2.66 20.87
N LYS A 96 -25.52 2.17 19.70
CA LYS A 96 -24.69 2.10 18.49
C LYS A 96 -24.36 3.50 17.97
N PHE A 97 -25.31 4.42 17.99
CA PHE A 97 -25.09 5.81 17.60
C PHE A 97 -23.94 6.44 18.40
N TRP A 98 -23.99 6.37 19.74
CA TRP A 98 -22.93 6.93 20.58
C TRP A 98 -21.59 6.20 20.45
N LYS A 99 -21.57 4.89 20.19
CA LYS A 99 -20.33 4.16 19.89
C LYS A 99 -19.67 4.69 18.60
N THR A 100 -20.46 4.88 17.55
CA THR A 100 -20.02 5.45 16.28
C THR A 100 -19.51 6.89 16.44
N ILE A 101 -20.23 7.75 17.15
CA ILE A 101 -19.76 9.13 17.41
C ILE A 101 -18.47 9.15 18.23
N LYS A 102 -18.30 8.23 19.18
CA LYS A 102 -17.06 8.12 19.97
C LYS A 102 -15.87 7.63 19.14
N SER A 103 -16.08 6.85 18.08
CA SER A 103 -14.98 6.44 17.18
C SER A 103 -14.53 7.57 16.25
N LEU A 104 -15.42 8.52 15.96
CA LEU A 104 -15.13 9.74 15.21
C LEU A 104 -14.27 10.75 15.97
N GLN A 105 -14.30 10.70 17.30
CA GLN A 105 -13.45 11.56 18.11
C GLN A 105 -12.00 11.20 17.80
N ASN A 106 -11.24 12.18 17.33
CA ASN A 106 -9.81 12.06 17.10
C ASN A 106 -9.11 11.99 18.46
N LYS A 107 -9.20 10.83 19.13
CA LYS A 107 -8.41 10.55 20.33
C LYS A 107 -6.97 10.68 19.89
N LYS A 108 -6.22 11.57 20.54
CA LYS A 108 -4.77 11.63 20.36
C LYS A 108 -4.22 10.25 20.73
N VAL A 109 -4.03 9.40 19.73
CA VAL A 109 -3.18 8.23 19.89
C VAL A 109 -1.80 8.81 20.14
N SER A 110 -1.28 8.57 21.35
CA SER A 110 0.13 8.79 21.65
C SER A 110 0.94 8.05 20.59
N SER A 111 1.35 8.76 19.54
CA SER A 111 2.09 8.18 18.42
C SER A 111 3.53 7.86 18.81
N PHE A 112 3.94 8.24 20.02
CA PHE A 112 5.26 7.92 20.52
C PHE A 112 5.27 6.51 21.10
N PRO A 113 6.23 5.66 20.70
CA PRO A 113 6.41 4.35 21.33
C PRO A 113 6.62 4.56 22.83
N GLN A 114 5.81 3.89 23.66
CA GLN A 114 5.88 4.06 25.12
C GLN A 114 6.98 3.22 25.78
N LYS A 115 7.47 2.21 25.05
CA LYS A 115 8.53 1.31 25.49
C LYS A 115 9.35 0.84 24.29
N LEU A 116 10.65 0.76 24.46
CA LEU A 116 11.60 0.22 23.49
C LEU A 116 12.34 -0.95 24.14
N LYS A 117 12.35 -2.12 23.50
CA LYS A 117 13.17 -3.25 23.94
C LYS A 117 14.56 -3.10 23.35
N VAL A 118 15.58 -2.94 24.19
CA VAL A 118 16.98 -2.91 23.79
C VAL A 118 17.68 -4.08 24.48
N SER A 119 18.13 -5.05 23.68
CA SER A 119 18.65 -6.34 24.16
C SER A 119 17.60 -7.06 25.03
N ASP A 120 17.84 -7.24 26.33
CA ASP A 120 16.91 -7.87 27.28
C ASP A 120 16.22 -6.90 28.24
N SER A 121 16.44 -5.59 28.07
CA SER A 121 15.87 -4.56 28.93
C SER A 121 14.83 -3.71 28.19
N PHE A 122 13.81 -3.25 28.92
CA PHE A 122 12.80 -2.33 28.39
C PHE A 122 13.11 -0.90 28.86
N ILE A 123 13.29 0.01 27.91
CA ILE A 123 13.49 1.44 28.13
C ILE A 123 12.15 2.13 27.92
N SER A 124 11.79 3.06 28.81
CA SER A 124 10.51 3.80 28.74
C SER A 124 10.67 5.30 28.96
N ASP A 125 11.86 5.75 29.35
CA ASP A 125 12.21 7.15 29.44
C ASP A 125 12.57 7.72 28.06
N SER A 126 12.14 8.95 27.81
CA SER A 126 12.27 9.62 26.52
C SER A 126 13.74 9.78 26.09
N ASP A 127 14.64 10.07 27.04
CA ASP A 127 16.06 10.29 26.76
C ASP A 127 16.77 8.97 26.42
N GLY A 128 16.51 7.91 27.18
CA GLY A 128 17.04 6.57 26.93
C GLY A 128 16.56 6.01 25.59
N MET A 129 15.29 6.22 25.25
CA MET A 129 14.75 5.85 23.93
C MET A 129 15.43 6.61 22.80
N SER A 130 15.63 7.92 22.95
CA SER A 130 16.31 8.76 21.96
C SER A 130 17.78 8.36 21.77
N ASN A 131 18.48 8.08 22.87
CA ASN A 131 19.87 7.61 22.85
C ASN A 131 19.99 6.23 22.20
N ALA A 132 19.07 5.31 22.46
CA ALA A 132 19.03 4.00 21.84
C ALA A 132 18.82 4.10 20.31
N PHE A 133 17.90 4.95 19.85
CA PHE A 133 17.72 5.21 18.42
C PHE A 133 18.99 5.80 17.80
N ASN A 134 19.58 6.82 18.43
CA ASN A 134 20.82 7.44 17.96
C ASN A 134 21.97 6.42 17.84
N ALA A 135 22.13 5.53 18.82
CA ALA A 135 23.13 4.47 18.78
C ALA A 135 22.88 3.47 17.64
N HIS A 136 21.62 3.04 17.46
CA HIS A 136 21.23 2.13 16.37
C HIS A 136 21.56 2.74 15.00
N PHE A 137 21.17 4.00 14.76
CA PHE A 137 21.38 4.63 13.45
C PHE A 137 22.85 4.97 13.18
N LYS A 138 23.63 5.36 14.19
CA LYS A 138 25.10 5.50 14.04
C LYS A 138 25.75 4.18 13.65
N LYS A 139 25.38 3.08 14.31
CA LYS A 139 25.87 1.74 13.97
C LYS A 139 25.45 1.32 12.55
N ALA A 140 24.19 1.52 12.20
CA ALA A 140 23.70 1.20 10.86
C ALA A 140 24.41 2.02 9.78
N GLY A 141 24.72 3.29 10.05
CA GLY A 141 25.50 4.16 9.16
C GLY A 141 26.90 3.63 8.87
N HIS A 142 27.66 3.22 9.89
CA HIS A 142 29.00 2.65 9.71
C HIS A 142 29.01 1.37 8.85
N ASN A 143 27.95 0.56 8.89
CA ASN A 143 27.84 -0.61 8.02
C ASN A 143 27.74 -0.25 6.51
N PHE A 144 27.36 0.99 6.17
CA PHE A 144 27.36 1.46 4.77
C PHE A 144 28.72 1.98 4.33
N ASP A 145 29.56 2.48 5.24
CA ASP A 145 30.91 2.95 4.93
C ASP A 145 31.87 1.78 4.65
N GLU A 146 31.72 0.67 5.37
CA GLU A 146 32.60 -0.51 5.24
C GLU A 146 32.44 -1.24 3.89
N GLN A 147 31.25 -1.17 3.27
CA GLN A 147 31.02 -1.75 1.93
C GLN A 147 31.65 -0.93 0.79
N SER A 148 32.09 0.31 1.06
CA SER A 148 32.70 1.17 0.04
C SER A 148 34.22 0.99 -0.10
N HIS A 149 34.88 0.37 0.88
CA HIS A 149 36.34 0.24 0.92
C HIS A 149 36.90 -1.07 0.34
N ASP A 150 36.06 -2.11 0.17
CA ASP A 150 36.50 -3.41 -0.39
C ASP A 150 36.57 -3.45 -1.93
N SER A 151 36.22 -2.36 -2.62
CA SER A 151 36.23 -2.31 -4.10
C SER A 151 37.50 -1.71 -4.73
N LEU A 152 38.52 -1.30 -3.94
CA LEU A 152 39.67 -0.54 -4.47
C LEU A 152 41.07 -1.15 -4.26
N ASN A 153 41.24 -2.30 -3.60
CA ASN A 153 42.56 -2.90 -3.33
C ASN A 153 42.93 -4.13 -4.20
N GLY A 154 42.47 -4.17 -5.46
CA GLY A 154 42.67 -5.32 -6.36
C GLY A 154 43.47 -5.06 -7.64
N ARG A 155 44.28 -3.99 -7.75
CA ARG A 155 45.04 -3.74 -8.99
C ARG A 155 46.40 -3.07 -8.77
N THR A 156 47.36 -3.83 -8.26
CA THR A 156 48.79 -3.56 -8.42
C THR A 156 49.54 -4.85 -8.74
N HIS A 157 50.58 -4.71 -9.58
CA HIS A 157 51.48 -5.73 -10.20
C HIS A 157 50.96 -6.37 -11.51
N SER A 158 51.74 -6.49 -12.59
CA SER A 158 53.12 -6.09 -12.91
C SER A 158 53.38 -6.40 -14.39
N HIS A 159 54.27 -5.61 -15.02
CA HIS A 159 55.13 -5.88 -16.18
C HIS A 159 54.57 -6.58 -17.43
#